data_AF-A0AAW3MJQ9-F1
#
_entry.id   AF-A0AAW3MJQ9-F1
#
_cell.length_a   1.000
_cell.length_b   1.000
_cell.length_c   1.000
_cell.angle_alpha   90.00
_cell.angle_beta   90.00
_cell.angle_gamma   90.00
#
_symmetry.space_group_name_H-M   'P 1'
#
loop_
_entity.id
_entity.type
_entity.pdbx_description
1 polymer ?
#
loop_
_entity_poly.entity_id
_entity_poly.type
_entity_poly.pdbx_seq_one_letter_code
_entity_poly.pdbx_strand_id
1 'polypeptide(L)'
;MTSLAFILGVLPLAISNGAGSASQHAIGTGVIGGMITATFLAIFMIPMFFVKVRQIFSGEQEDADVALRLAQDHLHQAEKGDHGDDEKKGQ
;
A
#
# COMPACT_ATOMS: atom_id res chain seq x y z
N MET A 1 12.61 -9.35 10.28
CA MET A 1 13.50 -9.64 11.43
C MET A 1 12.85 -10.63 12.40
N THR A 2 11.59 -10.42 12.79
CA THR A 2 10.85 -11.31 13.71
C THR A 2 10.66 -12.74 13.20
N SER A 3 10.39 -12.89 11.90
CA SER A 3 10.07 -14.19 11.29
C SER A 3 11.22 -15.20 11.34
N LEU A 4 12.46 -14.76 11.08
CA LEU A 4 13.65 -15.63 11.18
C LEU A 4 13.94 -16.05 12.61
N ALA A 5 13.89 -15.12 13.57
CA ALA A 5 14.10 -15.43 14.99
C ALA A 5 13.05 -16.41 15.50
N PHE A 6 11.79 -16.23 15.09
CA PHE A 6 10.71 -17.13 15.46
C PHE A 6 10.90 -18.52 14.86
N ILE A 7 11.20 -18.63 13.55
CA ILE A 7 11.45 -19.92 12.88
C ILE A 7 12.59 -20.69 13.55
N LEU A 8 13.70 -20.02 13.89
CA LEU A 8 14.81 -20.64 14.62
C LEU A 8 14.42 -21.09 16.03
N GLY A 9 13.50 -20.38 16.69
CA GLY A 9 12.97 -20.75 18.01
C GLY A 9 12.05 -22.00 17.98
N VAL A 10 11.31 -22.23 16.90
CA VAL A 10 10.44 -23.43 16.74
C VAL A 10 11.16 -24.61 16.07
N LEU A 11 12.31 -24.38 15.44
CA LEU A 11 13.08 -25.42 14.76
C LEU A 11 13.43 -26.63 15.66
N PRO A 12 13.82 -26.46 16.95
CA PRO A 12 14.08 -27.58 17.85
C PRO A 12 12.85 -28.45 18.10
N LEU A 13 11.64 -27.87 18.14
CA LEU A 13 10.39 -28.63 18.30
C LEU A 13 10.10 -29.46 17.05
N ALA A 14 10.43 -28.93 15.87
CA ALA A 14 10.24 -29.61 14.59
C ALA A 14 11.19 -30.81 14.39
N ILE A 15 12.31 -30.88 15.12
CA ILE A 15 13.31 -31.98 15.05
C ILE A 15 13.46 -32.78 16.35
N SER A 16 12.65 -32.45 17.37
CA SER A 16 12.60 -33.09 18.68
C SER A 16 12.25 -34.57 18.60
N ASN A 17 13.09 -35.44 19.18
CA ASN A 17 12.84 -36.87 19.31
C ASN A 17 12.74 -37.24 20.80
N GLY A 18 11.65 -37.93 21.19
CA GLY A 18 11.37 -38.27 22.59
C GLY A 18 9.88 -38.31 22.92
N ALA A 19 9.53 -38.33 24.20
CA ALA A 19 8.13 -38.32 24.65
C ALA A 19 7.43 -37.02 24.21
N GLY A 20 6.26 -37.15 23.57
CA GLY A 20 5.53 -35.99 23.04
C GLY A 20 6.12 -35.37 21.75
N SER A 21 7.11 -36.03 21.13
CA SER A 21 7.69 -35.60 19.84
C SER A 21 6.65 -35.47 18.73
N ALA A 22 5.66 -36.35 18.67
CA ALA A 22 4.56 -36.26 17.70
C ALA A 22 3.83 -34.91 17.79
N SER A 23 3.52 -34.44 19.00
CA SER A 23 2.87 -33.15 19.23
C SER A 23 3.81 -31.97 18.93
N GLN A 24 5.09 -32.10 19.26
CA GLN A 24 6.10 -31.06 19.00
C GLN A 24 6.35 -30.90 17.49
N HIS A 25 6.42 -32.00 16.74
CA HIS A 25 6.52 -31.99 15.29
C HIS A 25 5.27 -31.40 14.64
N ALA A 26 4.07 -31.77 15.10
CA ALA A 26 2.83 -31.21 14.59
C ALA A 26 2.78 -29.69 14.73
N ILE A 27 3.15 -29.16 15.90
CA ILE A 27 3.20 -27.71 16.14
C ILE A 27 4.35 -27.08 15.34
N GLY A 28 5.56 -27.64 15.40
CA GLY A 28 6.75 -27.07 14.75
C GLY A 28 6.61 -26.98 13.23
N THR A 29 6.15 -28.05 12.58
CA THR A 29 5.95 -28.06 11.12
C THR A 29 4.83 -27.12 10.68
N GLY A 30 3.71 -27.10 11.42
CA GLY A 30 2.59 -26.20 11.15
C GLY A 30 2.99 -24.73 11.26
N VAL A 31 3.73 -24.36 12.31
CA VAL A 31 4.18 -22.99 12.52
C VAL A 31 5.22 -22.56 11.48
N ILE A 32 6.21 -23.41 11.16
CA ILE A 32 7.23 -23.07 10.16
C ILE A 32 6.58 -22.85 8.78
N GLY A 33 5.72 -23.78 8.35
CA GLY A 33 5.00 -23.64 7.07
C GLY A 33 4.08 -22.42 7.05
N GLY A 34 3.36 -22.18 8.15
CA GLY A 34 2.49 -21.02 8.32
C GLY A 34 3.26 -19.70 8.24
N MET A 35 4.42 -19.61 8.88
CA MET A 35 5.25 -18.40 8.88
C MET A 35 5.85 -18.10 7.51
N ILE A 36 6.29 -19.11 6.77
CA ILE A 36 6.80 -18.94 5.40
C ILE A 36 5.67 -18.42 4.50
N THR A 37 4.53 -19.09 4.52
CA THR A 37 3.36 -18.72 3.69
C THR A 37 2.84 -17.33 4.06
N ALA A 38 2.67 -17.06 5.36
CA ALA A 38 2.22 -15.76 5.86
C ALA A 38 3.17 -14.64 5.49
N THR A 39 4.49 -14.84 5.61
CA THR A 39 5.47 -13.81 5.22
C THR A 39 5.36 -13.50 3.72
N PHE A 40 5.26 -14.54 2.88
CA PHE A 40 5.17 -14.35 1.43
C PHE A 40 3.86 -13.66 1.04
N LEU A 41 2.72 -14.14 1.52
CA LEU A 41 1.42 -13.55 1.23
C LEU A 41 1.29 -12.14 1.80
N ALA A 42 1.72 -11.90 3.05
CA ALA A 42 1.56 -10.61 3.72
C ALA A 42 2.28 -9.48 2.98
N ILE A 43 3.47 -9.72 2.44
CA ILE A 43 4.24 -8.71 1.68
C ILE A 43 3.44 -8.19 0.49
N PHE A 44 2.64 -9.04 -0.17
CA PHE A 44 1.81 -8.63 -1.32
C PHE A 44 0.39 -8.21 -0.91
N MET A 45 -0.24 -8.99 -0.04
CA MET A 45 -1.63 -8.83 0.38
C MET A 45 -1.81 -7.56 1.19
N ILE A 46 -0.94 -7.26 2.17
CA ILE A 46 -1.12 -6.09 3.03
C ILE A 46 -1.14 -4.78 2.21
N PRO A 47 -0.15 -4.47 1.35
CA PRO A 47 -0.21 -3.26 0.54
C PRO A 47 -1.38 -3.26 -0.46
N MET A 48 -1.73 -4.41 -1.04
CA MET A 48 -2.89 -4.52 -1.93
C MET A 48 -4.20 -4.20 -1.19
N PHE A 49 -4.41 -4.81 -0.03
CA PHE A 49 -5.58 -4.56 0.82
C PHE A 49 -5.60 -3.13 1.33
N PHE A 50 -4.45 -2.57 1.73
CA PHE A 50 -4.35 -1.18 2.16
C PHE A 50 -4.85 -0.22 1.07
N VAL A 51 -4.43 -0.41 -0.19
CA VAL A 51 -4.90 0.42 -1.30
C VAL A 51 -6.39 0.19 -1.58
N LYS A 52 -6.87 -1.06 -1.60
CA LYS A 52 -8.30 -1.34 -1.83
C LYS A 52 -9.19 -0.74 -0.75
N VAL A 53 -8.84 -0.93 0.52
CA VAL A 53 -9.55 -0.33 1.65
C VAL A 53 -9.49 1.19 1.54
N ARG A 54 -8.31 1.77 1.31
CA ARG A 54 -8.19 3.21 1.10
C ARG A 54 -9.09 3.69 -0.05
N GLN A 55 -9.14 3.01 -1.19
CA GLN A 55 -10.00 3.40 -2.31
C GLN A 55 -11.49 3.32 -1.99
N ILE A 56 -11.92 2.34 -1.20
CA ILE A 56 -13.34 2.19 -0.82
C ILE A 56 -13.76 3.24 0.22
N PHE A 57 -12.83 3.65 1.09
CA PHE A 57 -13.12 4.54 2.23
C PHE A 57 -12.59 5.97 2.07
N SER A 58 -11.74 6.25 1.07
CA SER A 58 -11.39 7.62 0.66
C SER A 58 -12.49 8.16 -0.23
N GLY A 59 -13.53 8.72 0.40
CA GLY A 59 -14.42 9.66 -0.27
C GLY A 59 -13.59 10.77 -0.91
N GLU A 60 -13.93 11.08 -2.16
CA GLU A 60 -13.51 12.26 -2.92
C GLU A 60 -11.99 12.58 -2.92
N GLN A 61 -11.19 11.84 -3.70
CA GLN A 61 -9.95 12.40 -4.27
C GLN A 61 -10.20 13.16 -5.59
N GLU A 62 -11.46 13.32 -6.01
CA GLU A 62 -11.84 14.04 -7.23
C GLU A 62 -11.56 15.55 -7.12
N ASP A 63 -11.43 16.09 -5.91
CA ASP A 63 -11.22 17.53 -5.69
C ASP A 63 -9.80 18.02 -6.04
N ALA A 64 -8.78 17.15 -5.94
CA ALA A 64 -7.39 17.58 -6.18
C ALA A 64 -7.10 17.82 -7.67
N ASP A 65 -7.57 16.92 -8.53
CA ASP A 65 -7.40 17.05 -9.99
C ASP A 65 -8.32 18.13 -10.57
N VAL A 66 -9.51 18.33 -9.99
CA VAL A 66 -10.45 19.41 -10.38
C VAL A 66 -9.93 20.77 -9.92
N ALA A 67 -9.39 20.89 -8.70
CA ALA A 67 -8.78 22.14 -8.20
C ALA A 67 -7.55 22.55 -9.02
N LEU A 68 -6.74 21.59 -9.47
CA LEU A 68 -5.57 21.88 -10.31
C LEU A 68 -5.97 22.37 -11.71
N ARG A 69 -7.04 21.79 -12.28
CA ARG A 69 -7.61 22.21 -13.57
C ARG A 69 -8.24 23.60 -13.51
N LEU A 70 -9.00 23.89 -12.46
CA LEU A 70 -9.56 25.22 -12.23
C LEU A 70 -8.45 26.27 -12.06
N ALA A 71 -7.38 25.96 -11.33
CA ALA A 71 -6.24 26.86 -11.19
C ALA A 71 -5.50 27.09 -12.54
N GLN A 72 -5.34 26.06 -13.37
CA GLN A 72 -4.74 26.19 -14.70
C GLN A 72 -5.61 27.02 -15.66
N ASP A 73 -6.92 26.80 -15.69
CA ASP A 73 -7.83 27.55 -16.56
C ASP A 73 -7.83 29.05 -16.23
N HIS A 74 -7.73 29.40 -14.93
CA HIS A 74 -7.66 30.79 -14.49
C HIS A 74 -6.33 31.46 -14.91
N LEU A 75 -5.21 30.74 -14.93
CA LEU A 75 -3.92 31.27 -15.41
C LEU A 75 -3.92 31.47 -16.93
N HIS A 76 -4.51 30.54 -17.68
CA HIS A 76 -4.66 30.67 -19.14
C HIS A 76 -5.60 31.81 -19.54
N GLN A 77 -6.60 32.12 -18.71
CA GLN A 77 -7.51 33.24 -18.94
C GLN A 77 -6.87 34.59 -18.58
N ALA A 78 -6.00 34.63 -17.56
CA ALA A 78 -5.21 35.81 -17.23
C ALA A 78 -4.20 36.17 -18.34
N GLU A 79 -3.62 35.18 -19.01
CA GLU A 79 -2.69 35.43 -20.13
C GLU A 79 -3.40 35.91 -21.41
N LYS A 80 -4.65 35.49 -21.66
CA LYS A 80 -5.44 35.92 -22.84
C LYS A 80 -6.11 37.29 -22.68
N GLY A 81 -6.30 37.77 -21.44
CA GLY A 81 -6.96 39.05 -21.17
C GLY A 81 -6.08 40.28 -21.41
N ASP A 82 -4.76 40.12 -21.46
CA ASP A 82 -3.80 41.24 -21.56
C ASP A 82 -3.42 41.58 -23.02
N HIS A 83 -3.89 40.81 -24.00
CA HIS A 83 -3.58 41.04 -25.43
C HIS A 83 -4.73 41.67 -26.23
N GLY A 84 -5.83 42.05 -25.57
CA GLY A 84 -7.06 42.54 -26.22
C GLY A 84 -7.26 44.06 -26.21
N ASP A 85 -6.53 44.81 -25.38
CA ASP A 85 -6.82 46.23 -25.16
C ASP A 85 -5.94 47.19 -25.99
N ASP A 86 -4.94 46.70 -26.71
CA ASP A 86 -4.08 47.52 -27.57
C ASP A 86 -4.68 47.82 -28.96
N GLU A 87 -5.76 47.14 -29.37
CA GLU A 87 -6.33 47.30 -30.73
C GLU A 87 -7.45 48.36 -30.84
N LYS A 88 -7.90 48.97 -29.74
CA LYS A 88 -9.03 49.94 -29.74
C LYS A 88 -8.70 51.37 -29.30
N LYS A 89 -7.48 51.85 -29.59
CA LYS A 89 -7.13 53.27 -29.39
C LYS A 89 -6.54 53.96 -30.63
N GLY A 90 -7.00 53.54 -31.81
CA GLY A 90 -6.59 54.04 -33.12
C GLY A 90 -7.74 54.51 -34.02
N GLN A 91 -8.84 55.04 -33.46
CA GLN A 91 -9.85 55.79 -34.19
C GLN A 91 -10.26 57.04 -33.41
#